data_AF-A0A357I3E6-F1
#
_entry.id   AF-A0A357I3E6-F1
#
_cell.length_a   1.000
_cell.length_b   1.000
_cell.length_c   1.000
_cell.angle_alpha   90.00
_cell.angle_beta   90.00
_cell.angle_gamma   90.00
#
_symmetry.space_group_name_H-M   'P 1'
#
loop_
_entity.id
_entity.type
_entity.pdbx_description
1 polymer ?
#
loop_
_entity_poly.entity_id
_entity_poly.type
_entity_poly.pdbx_seq_one_letter_code
_entity_poly.pdbx_strand_id
1 'polypeptide(L)'
;MGVHIEQKSLFAYGINLDDRVRRDNPLRRIAEVIDFSFVRDEVRELYGRKGNESVDPEIILKLMFLLFLDNVKSERELMRIIPERLDYLWFLGYGLDDDIPNHSVLSKARNRWGRDVFEKFFVRSVLQCVEAGLVGGEKIHVDGSVIAADASQASVVRAGPELIAELKRLYGVEEQKLESAREYKYYKRKNKWMLSLTDPDAPVVRHSKQGSDGVSRPRYKQHRGVDDDYGVITAQTTTPGDIEENIQLEPIIVDVTTPFVNQPNIKLARVFVLNAHLSSSAQKQKLAAQLHDTMIKNS
;
A
#
# COMPACT_ATOMS: atom_id res chain seq x y z
N MET A 1 45.89 16.04 25.55
CA MET A 1 44.61 16.07 24.81
C MET A 1 44.84 15.46 23.44
N GLY A 2 43.97 14.56 22.98
CA GLY A 2 44.09 14.00 21.63
C GLY A 2 43.90 15.11 20.59
N VAL A 3 44.85 15.26 19.67
CA VAL A 3 44.74 16.20 18.56
C VAL A 3 44.13 15.43 17.40
N HIS A 4 42.91 15.79 16.98
CA HIS A 4 42.29 15.22 15.79
C HIS A 4 42.86 15.94 14.57
N ILE A 5 43.58 15.21 13.72
CA ILE A 5 44.08 15.72 12.45
C ILE A 5 43.01 15.43 11.41
N GLU A 6 42.41 16.49 10.88
CA GLU A 6 41.39 16.42 9.82
C GLU A 6 42.01 15.85 8.53
N GLN A 7 41.52 14.70 8.07
CA GLN A 7 42.02 14.05 6.86
C GLN A 7 41.13 14.42 5.66
N LYS A 8 41.67 15.25 4.75
CA LYS A 8 40.90 15.93 3.69
C LYS A 8 40.79 15.21 2.34
N SER A 9 41.62 14.21 2.07
CA SER A 9 41.43 13.34 0.91
C SER A 9 42.16 12.01 1.08
N LEU A 10 41.52 10.94 0.60
CA LEU A 10 42.11 9.63 0.47
C LEU A 10 41.47 9.00 -0.77
N PHE A 11 42.28 8.67 -1.77
CA PHE A 11 41.90 7.65 -2.74
C PHE A 11 41.82 6.34 -1.98
N ALA A 12 40.64 6.02 -1.46
CA ALA A 12 40.42 4.84 -0.64
C ALA A 12 40.14 3.65 -1.56
N TYR A 13 41.21 3.07 -2.09
CA TYR A 13 41.13 1.79 -2.80
C TYR A 13 40.65 0.71 -1.81
N GLY A 14 39.55 0.02 -2.15
CA GLY A 14 39.05 -1.12 -1.39
C GLY A 14 38.07 -0.82 -0.26
N ILE A 15 37.28 0.27 -0.32
CA ILE A 15 36.15 0.43 0.62
C ILE A 15 35.09 -0.63 0.31
N ASN A 16 34.97 -1.61 1.20
CA ASN A 16 33.83 -2.53 1.22
C ASN A 16 32.70 -1.90 2.03
N LEU A 17 31.56 -1.61 1.37
CA LEU A 17 30.39 -1.06 2.05
C LEU A 17 29.83 -2.04 3.10
N ASP A 18 30.00 -3.35 2.90
CA ASP A 18 29.53 -4.35 3.85
C ASP A 18 30.22 -4.22 5.22
N ASP A 19 31.51 -3.90 5.25
CA ASP A 19 32.25 -3.68 6.50
C ASP A 19 31.90 -2.35 7.16
N ARG A 20 31.35 -1.40 6.40
CA ARG A 20 31.00 -0.05 6.88
C ARG A 20 29.58 0.03 7.44
N VAL A 21 28.65 -0.71 6.84
CA VAL A 21 27.27 -0.75 7.31
C VAL A 21 27.19 -1.66 8.54
N ARG A 22 26.76 -1.07 9.65
CA ARG A 22 26.60 -1.78 10.93
C ARG A 22 25.81 -3.08 10.76
N ARG A 23 26.23 -4.14 11.46
CA ARG A 23 25.58 -5.46 11.41
C ARG A 23 24.13 -5.44 11.90
N ASP A 24 23.80 -4.53 12.82
CA ASP A 24 22.46 -4.36 13.38
C ASP A 24 21.58 -3.36 12.59
N ASN A 25 22.02 -2.93 11.40
CA ASN A 25 21.22 -2.04 10.56
C ASN A 25 19.92 -2.75 10.09
N PRO A 26 18.73 -2.13 10.26
CA PRO A 26 17.46 -2.74 9.83
C PRO A 26 17.42 -3.14 8.36
N LEU A 27 18.11 -2.41 7.47
CA LEU A 27 18.16 -2.71 6.04
C LEU A 27 18.80 -4.07 5.75
N ARG A 28 19.70 -4.57 6.61
CA ARG A 28 20.28 -5.92 6.48
C ARG A 28 19.23 -6.99 6.68
N ARG A 29 18.44 -6.89 7.75
CA ARG A 29 17.33 -7.81 8.04
C ARG A 29 16.28 -7.80 6.94
N ILE A 30 16.01 -6.62 6.37
CA ILE A 30 15.06 -6.50 5.25
C ILE A 30 15.62 -7.18 4.00
N ALA A 31 16.89 -6.95 3.66
CA ALA A 31 17.53 -7.56 2.49
C ALA A 31 17.66 -9.09 2.61
N GLU A 32 17.73 -9.63 3.83
CA GLU A 32 17.74 -11.08 4.09
C GLU A 32 16.35 -11.72 3.94
N VAL A 33 15.29 -11.01 4.34
CA VAL A 33 13.92 -11.53 4.37
C VAL A 33 13.17 -11.30 3.05
N ILE A 34 13.39 -10.14 2.43
CA ILE A 34 12.68 -9.72 1.23
C ILE A 34 13.63 -9.76 0.05
N ASP A 35 13.41 -10.74 -0.83
CA ASP A 35 13.89 -10.72 -2.19
C ASP A 35 13.11 -9.68 -3.00
N PHE A 36 13.81 -8.72 -3.59
CA PHE A 36 13.22 -7.71 -4.47
C PHE A 36 13.32 -8.11 -5.95
N SER A 37 14.05 -9.18 -6.28
CA SER A 37 14.35 -9.57 -7.66
C SER A 37 13.11 -10.00 -8.45
N PHE A 38 12.07 -10.51 -7.76
CA PHE A 38 10.78 -10.91 -8.36
C PHE A 38 10.13 -9.82 -9.20
N VAL A 39 10.43 -8.55 -8.92
CA VAL A 39 9.89 -7.40 -9.66
C VAL A 39 10.22 -7.49 -11.14
N ARG A 40 11.41 -8.03 -11.51
CA ARG A 40 11.87 -8.10 -12.90
C ARG A 40 10.93 -8.93 -13.75
N ASP A 41 10.43 -10.04 -13.21
CA ASP A 41 9.49 -10.91 -13.91
C ASP A 41 8.10 -10.27 -14.03
N GLU A 42 7.64 -9.61 -12.98
CA GLU A 42 6.32 -8.96 -12.96
C GLU A 42 6.21 -7.78 -13.93
N VAL A 43 7.29 -7.04 -14.14
CA VAL A 43 7.29 -5.87 -15.04
C VAL A 43 7.85 -6.17 -16.42
N ARG A 44 8.33 -7.39 -16.69
CA ARG A 44 9.07 -7.74 -17.91
C ARG A 44 8.35 -7.31 -19.20
N GLU A 45 7.03 -7.50 -19.25
CA GLU A 45 6.21 -7.19 -20.44
C GLU A 45 6.04 -5.68 -20.67
N LEU A 46 6.25 -4.86 -19.64
CA LEU A 46 6.14 -3.40 -19.70
C LEU A 46 7.42 -2.72 -20.24
N TYR A 47 8.48 -3.49 -20.47
CA TYR A 47 9.77 -2.99 -20.94
C TYR A 47 10.08 -3.56 -22.32
N GLY A 48 10.44 -2.68 -23.26
CA GLY A 48 10.85 -3.08 -24.61
C GLY A 48 12.25 -3.68 -24.63
N ARG A 49 12.50 -4.58 -25.58
CA ARG A 49 13.83 -5.19 -25.82
C ARG A 49 14.78 -4.32 -26.63
N LYS A 50 14.29 -3.22 -27.23
CA LYS A 50 15.05 -2.32 -28.10
C LYS A 50 14.85 -0.88 -27.62
N GLY A 51 15.92 -0.19 -27.25
CA GLY A 51 15.90 1.18 -26.75
C GLY A 51 17.02 1.45 -25.77
N ASN A 52 16.98 2.61 -25.11
CA ASN A 52 17.91 2.95 -24.03
C ASN A 52 17.70 2.01 -22.83
N GLU A 53 18.81 1.63 -22.20
CA GLU A 53 18.81 0.84 -20.97
C GLU A 53 18.07 1.62 -19.88
N SER A 54 17.01 1.01 -19.35
CA SER A 54 16.28 1.58 -18.21
C SER A 54 16.97 1.16 -16.92
N VAL A 55 16.80 1.96 -15.87
CA VAL A 55 17.22 1.57 -14.51
C VAL A 55 16.56 0.24 -14.13
N ASP A 56 17.31 -0.62 -13.46
CA ASP A 56 16.85 -1.93 -13.02
C ASP A 56 15.57 -1.81 -12.16
N PRO A 57 14.48 -2.51 -12.53
CA PRO A 57 13.25 -2.56 -11.74
C PRO A 57 13.45 -2.91 -10.25
N GLU A 58 14.43 -3.75 -9.90
CA GLU A 58 14.77 -4.07 -8.51
C GLU A 58 15.19 -2.83 -7.74
N ILE A 59 16.07 -2.03 -8.34
CA ILE A 59 16.55 -0.79 -7.76
C ILE A 59 15.41 0.22 -7.63
N ILE A 60 14.55 0.31 -8.64
CA ILE A 60 13.38 1.20 -8.60
C ILE A 60 12.48 0.84 -7.42
N LEU A 61 12.19 -0.45 -7.21
CA LEU A 61 11.35 -0.90 -6.10
C LEU A 61 12.02 -0.63 -4.74
N LYS A 62 13.32 -0.89 -4.61
CA LYS A 62 14.09 -0.56 -3.39
C LYS A 62 14.10 0.94 -3.10
N LEU A 63 14.23 1.79 -4.13
CA LEU A 63 14.16 3.25 -3.98
C LEU A 63 12.79 3.70 -3.47
N MET A 64 11.70 3.14 -4.03
CA MET A 64 10.35 3.41 -3.53
C MET A 64 10.19 2.95 -2.09
N PHE A 65 10.73 1.78 -1.75
CA PHE A 65 10.70 1.25 -0.39
C PHE A 65 11.44 2.18 0.59
N LEU A 66 12.65 2.64 0.26
CA LEU A 66 13.41 3.58 1.10
C LEU A 66 12.68 4.92 1.30
N LEU A 67 11.99 5.42 0.27
CA LEU A 67 11.18 6.63 0.36
C LEU A 67 10.14 6.52 1.49
N PHE A 68 9.47 5.37 1.60
CA PHE A 68 8.46 5.13 2.63
C PHE A 68 9.07 4.75 3.98
N LEU A 69 10.13 3.93 4.01
CA LEU A 69 10.76 3.44 5.23
C LEU A 69 11.22 4.58 6.14
N ASP A 70 11.96 5.55 5.56
CA ASP A 70 12.49 6.69 6.30
C ASP A 70 11.61 7.94 6.17
N ASN A 71 10.40 7.80 5.61
CA ASN A 71 9.42 8.87 5.44
C ASN A 71 10.03 10.12 4.78
N VAL A 72 10.77 9.92 3.70
CA VAL A 72 11.45 10.99 2.96
C VAL A 72 10.40 11.80 2.19
N LYS A 73 10.43 13.13 2.37
CA LYS A 73 9.34 14.01 1.91
C LYS A 73 9.21 14.11 0.40
N SER A 74 10.29 13.84 -0.34
CA SER A 74 10.26 13.90 -1.80
C SER A 74 11.30 13.00 -2.46
N GLU A 75 11.00 12.56 -3.67
CA GLU A 75 11.93 11.79 -4.50
C GLU A 75 13.22 12.55 -4.81
N ARG A 76 13.13 13.89 -4.95
CA ARG A 76 14.31 14.75 -5.17
C ARG A 76 15.21 14.84 -3.96
N GLU A 77 14.62 14.74 -2.77
CA GLU A 77 15.36 14.68 -1.51
C GLU A 77 15.99 13.30 -1.34
N LEU A 78 15.26 12.22 -1.66
CA LEU A 78 15.80 10.87 -1.68
C LEU A 78 17.07 10.77 -2.55
N MET A 79 17.02 11.27 -3.80
CA MET A 79 18.20 11.24 -4.68
C MET A 79 19.39 12.06 -4.17
N ARG A 80 19.15 13.06 -3.32
CA ARG A 80 20.22 13.84 -2.66
C ARG A 80 20.81 13.11 -1.45
N ILE A 81 19.98 12.38 -0.70
CA ILE A 81 20.39 11.64 0.50
C ILE A 81 21.17 10.37 0.15
N ILE A 82 20.82 9.67 -0.94
CA ILE A 82 21.46 8.41 -1.33
C ILE A 82 23.01 8.47 -1.35
N PRO A 83 23.66 9.43 -2.05
CA PRO A 83 25.12 9.46 -2.11
C PRO A 83 25.78 9.79 -0.77
N GLU A 84 25.03 10.35 0.19
CA GLU A 84 25.54 10.69 1.53
C GLU A 84 25.42 9.52 2.52
N ARG A 85 24.55 8.54 2.21
CA ARG A 85 24.19 7.43 3.11
C ARG A 85 24.77 6.10 2.65
N LEU A 86 25.82 5.66 3.33
CA LEU A 86 26.50 4.37 3.05
C LEU A 86 25.56 3.16 3.16
N ASP A 87 24.57 3.22 4.04
CA ASP A 87 23.59 2.15 4.22
C ASP A 87 22.59 2.07 3.06
N TYR A 88 22.23 3.21 2.47
CA TYR A 88 21.41 3.24 1.26
C TYR A 88 22.18 2.72 0.05
N LEU A 89 23.42 3.17 -0.13
CA LEU A 89 24.29 2.67 -1.21
C LEU A 89 24.45 1.15 -1.12
N TRP A 90 24.75 0.62 0.07
CA TRP A 90 24.84 -0.82 0.31
C TRP A 90 23.53 -1.56 -0.03
N PHE A 91 22.39 -1.07 0.45
CA PHE A 91 21.09 -1.73 0.22
C PHE A 91 20.69 -1.72 -1.26
N LEU A 92 21.02 -0.64 -1.97
CA LEU A 92 20.80 -0.51 -3.41
C LEU A 92 21.87 -1.22 -4.24
N GLY A 93 22.98 -1.67 -3.64
CA GLY A 93 24.10 -2.26 -4.38
C GLY A 93 24.90 -1.25 -5.21
N TYR A 94 24.83 0.05 -4.87
CA TYR A 94 25.64 1.10 -5.49
C TYR A 94 27.01 1.21 -4.81
N GLY A 95 28.05 1.48 -5.59
CA GLY A 95 29.35 1.95 -5.14
C GLY A 95 29.34 3.42 -4.72
N LEU A 96 30.46 3.88 -4.15
CA LEU A 96 30.63 5.29 -3.74
C LEU A 96 30.70 6.27 -4.92
N ASP A 97 31.19 5.79 -6.06
CA ASP A 97 31.40 6.59 -7.27
C ASP A 97 30.31 6.35 -8.33
N ASP A 98 29.27 5.57 -8.00
CA ASP A 98 28.19 5.26 -8.93
C ASP A 98 27.23 6.45 -9.11
N ASP A 99 26.79 6.65 -10.35
CA ASP A 99 25.81 7.68 -10.67
C ASP A 99 24.40 7.30 -10.19
N ILE A 100 23.84 8.11 -9.30
CA ILE A 100 22.48 7.92 -8.79
C ILE A 100 21.45 8.34 -9.85
N PRO A 101 20.40 7.52 -10.09
CA PRO A 101 19.36 7.85 -11.05
C PRO A 101 18.64 9.17 -10.77
N ASN A 102 18.11 9.77 -11.84
CA ASN A 102 17.29 10.96 -11.70
C ASN A 102 15.96 10.66 -10.99
N HIS A 103 15.49 11.59 -10.14
CA HIS A 103 14.20 11.49 -9.43
C HIS A 103 13.00 11.13 -10.32
N SER A 104 13.00 11.55 -11.59
CA SER A 104 11.93 11.24 -12.55
C SER A 104 11.77 9.75 -12.86
N VAL A 105 12.74 8.89 -12.50
CA VAL A 105 12.65 7.44 -12.69
C VAL A 105 11.49 6.86 -11.88
N LEU A 106 11.29 7.31 -10.64
CA LEU A 106 10.23 6.78 -9.76
C LEU A 106 8.83 7.13 -10.27
N SER A 107 8.62 8.38 -10.69
CA SER A 107 7.33 8.80 -11.27
C SER A 107 7.02 8.12 -12.60
N LYS A 108 8.02 7.97 -13.48
CA LYS A 108 7.86 7.21 -14.74
C LYS A 108 7.57 5.74 -14.50
N ALA A 109 8.24 5.12 -13.53
CA ALA A 109 8.01 3.73 -13.17
C ALA A 109 6.59 3.53 -12.63
N ARG A 110 6.11 4.38 -11.72
CA ARG A 110 4.72 4.30 -11.23
C ARG A 110 3.69 4.35 -12.35
N ASN A 111 3.86 5.30 -13.28
CA ASN A 111 2.96 5.44 -14.42
C ASN A 111 3.01 4.23 -15.36
N ARG A 112 4.20 3.64 -15.54
CA ARG A 112 4.40 2.46 -16.39
C ARG A 112 3.82 1.19 -15.78
N TRP A 113 4.04 0.97 -14.49
CA TRP A 113 3.68 -0.26 -13.80
C TRP A 113 2.18 -0.36 -13.55
N GLY A 114 1.51 0.76 -13.27
CA GLY A 114 0.07 0.76 -13.05
C GLY A 114 -0.33 0.02 -11.77
N ARG A 115 -1.63 0.06 -11.45
CA ARG A 115 -2.16 -0.49 -10.18
C ARG A 115 -1.90 -1.98 -10.03
N ASP A 116 -2.21 -2.76 -11.06
CA ASP A 116 -2.24 -4.22 -10.99
C ASP A 116 -0.87 -4.79 -10.61
N VAL A 117 0.21 -4.18 -11.12
CA VAL A 117 1.57 -4.55 -10.77
C VAL A 117 1.88 -4.24 -9.30
N PHE A 118 1.47 -3.07 -8.79
CA PHE A 118 1.66 -2.75 -7.37
C PHE A 118 0.87 -3.67 -6.45
N GLU A 119 -0.31 -4.10 -6.85
CA GLU A 119 -1.09 -5.10 -6.11
C GLU A 119 -0.34 -6.43 -6.03
N LYS A 120 0.23 -6.89 -7.15
CA LYS A 120 1.09 -8.08 -7.13
C LYS A 120 2.33 -7.91 -6.26
N PHE A 121 2.97 -6.74 -6.26
CA PHE A 121 4.11 -6.48 -5.37
C PHE A 121 3.72 -6.59 -3.91
N PHE A 122 2.59 -6.01 -3.53
CA PHE A 122 2.06 -6.13 -2.17
C PHE A 122 1.84 -7.60 -1.80
N VAL A 123 1.13 -8.36 -2.63
CA VAL A 123 0.87 -9.79 -2.38
C VAL A 123 2.18 -10.58 -2.27
N ARG A 124 3.15 -10.35 -3.17
CA ARG A 124 4.46 -11.01 -3.13
C ARG A 124 5.26 -10.65 -1.89
N SER A 125 5.28 -9.39 -1.48
CA SER A 125 5.96 -8.97 -0.25
C SER A 125 5.33 -9.61 0.99
N VAL A 126 4.00 -9.68 1.08
CA VAL A 126 3.32 -10.35 2.20
C VAL A 126 3.63 -11.85 2.18
N LEU A 127 3.60 -12.52 1.02
CA LEU A 127 3.98 -13.94 0.90
C LEU A 127 5.37 -14.22 1.45
N GLN A 128 6.36 -13.39 1.12
CA GLN A 128 7.71 -13.52 1.66
C GLN A 128 7.76 -13.33 3.19
N CYS A 129 6.98 -12.38 3.73
CA CYS A 129 6.82 -12.26 5.18
C CYS A 129 6.24 -13.53 5.80
N VAL A 130 5.27 -14.18 5.14
CA VAL A 130 4.73 -15.44 5.66
C VAL A 130 5.75 -16.57 5.59
N GLU A 131 6.47 -16.70 4.48
CA GLU A 131 7.53 -17.70 4.31
C GLU A 131 8.65 -17.54 5.35
N ALA A 132 8.94 -16.29 5.74
CA ALA A 132 9.88 -15.95 6.81
C ALA A 132 9.30 -16.13 8.23
N GLY A 133 8.04 -16.55 8.38
CA GLY A 133 7.38 -16.75 9.68
C GLY A 133 7.04 -15.45 10.41
N LEU A 134 6.96 -14.32 9.69
CA LEU A 134 6.60 -13.00 10.21
C LEU A 134 5.09 -12.73 10.19
N VAL A 135 4.28 -13.74 9.90
CA VAL A 135 2.82 -13.65 9.94
C VAL A 135 2.31 -14.89 10.65
N GLY A 136 1.72 -14.69 11.83
CA GLY A 136 1.14 -15.79 12.62
C GLY A 136 -0.17 -16.28 12.02
N GLY A 137 -0.99 -15.34 11.52
CA GLY A 137 -2.27 -15.63 10.89
C GLY A 137 -3.36 -16.07 11.88
N GLU A 138 -3.06 -16.08 13.20
CA GLU A 138 -4.00 -16.47 14.27
C GLU A 138 -4.90 -15.33 14.76
N LYS A 139 -4.47 -14.08 14.61
CA LYS A 139 -5.26 -12.91 14.99
C LYS A 139 -5.01 -11.78 14.01
N ILE A 140 -6.07 -11.38 13.32
CA ILE A 140 -6.04 -10.26 12.39
C ILE A 140 -6.89 -9.12 12.98
N HIS A 141 -6.26 -7.97 13.19
CA HIS A 141 -6.95 -6.74 13.53
C HIS A 141 -7.38 -6.03 12.26
N VAL A 142 -8.63 -5.58 12.23
CA VAL A 142 -9.13 -4.75 11.13
C VAL A 142 -9.40 -3.35 11.65
N ASP A 143 -8.81 -2.37 10.99
CA ASP A 143 -8.91 -0.96 11.34
C ASP A 143 -9.22 -0.11 10.11
N GLY A 144 -9.95 0.98 10.31
CA GLY A 144 -10.39 1.90 9.27
C GLY A 144 -9.91 3.32 9.54
N SER A 145 -9.04 3.84 8.68
CA SER A 145 -8.57 5.22 8.74
C SER A 145 -9.28 6.09 7.71
N VAL A 146 -9.82 7.22 8.14
CA VAL A 146 -10.52 8.16 7.25
C VAL A 146 -9.54 9.19 6.70
N ILE A 147 -9.43 9.25 5.37
CA ILE A 147 -8.47 10.09 4.66
C ILE A 147 -9.22 11.19 3.91
N ALA A 148 -8.72 12.43 3.96
CA ALA A 148 -9.28 13.51 3.17
C ALA A 148 -9.06 13.23 1.67
N ALA A 149 -10.13 13.36 0.87
CA ALA A 149 -9.97 13.36 -0.58
C ALA A 149 -9.28 14.66 -1.01
N ASP A 150 -8.58 14.62 -2.15
CA ASP A 150 -8.04 15.82 -2.79
C ASP A 150 -9.17 16.59 -3.49
N ALA A 151 -10.09 17.11 -2.69
CA ALA A 151 -11.30 17.78 -3.15
C ALA A 151 -11.60 19.01 -2.28
N SER A 152 -11.85 20.13 -2.96
CA SER A 152 -12.18 21.39 -2.29
C SER A 152 -13.51 21.32 -1.55
N GLN A 153 -13.61 21.98 -0.39
CA GLN A 153 -14.91 22.16 0.26
C GLN A 153 -15.86 23.04 -0.54
N ALA A 154 -15.31 23.98 -1.32
CA ALA A 154 -16.11 24.88 -2.13
C ALA A 154 -16.77 24.18 -3.33
N SER A 155 -16.28 22.99 -3.73
CA SER A 155 -16.88 22.22 -4.81
C SER A 155 -18.02 21.30 -4.35
N VAL A 156 -18.37 21.31 -3.05
CA VAL A 156 -19.51 20.55 -2.53
C VAL A 156 -20.81 21.29 -2.84
N VAL A 157 -21.61 20.71 -3.74
CA VAL A 157 -22.96 21.18 -4.06
C VAL A 157 -24.01 20.43 -3.24
N ARG A 158 -25.04 21.17 -2.82
CA ARG A 158 -26.26 20.60 -2.25
C ARG A 158 -27.36 20.63 -3.31
N ALA A 159 -27.81 19.45 -3.70
CA ALA A 159 -28.77 19.29 -4.80
C ALA A 159 -29.71 18.12 -4.52
N GLY A 160 -30.86 18.10 -5.21
CA GLY A 160 -31.77 16.95 -5.18
C GLY A 160 -31.10 15.68 -5.70
N PRO A 161 -31.57 14.49 -5.29
CA PRO A 161 -30.95 13.22 -5.66
C PRO A 161 -30.93 12.99 -7.18
N GLU A 162 -31.93 13.49 -7.90
CA GLU A 162 -32.01 13.39 -9.37
C GLU A 162 -30.92 14.22 -10.06
N LEU A 163 -30.73 15.47 -9.64
CA LEU A 163 -29.67 16.33 -10.18
C LEU A 163 -28.28 15.78 -9.85
N ILE A 164 -28.08 15.22 -8.65
CA ILE A 164 -26.82 14.57 -8.27
C ILE A 164 -26.55 13.32 -9.12
N ALA A 165 -27.57 12.53 -9.40
CA ALA A 165 -27.45 11.35 -10.27
C ALA A 165 -27.09 11.76 -11.70
N GLU A 166 -27.72 12.81 -12.24
CA GLU A 166 -27.39 13.30 -13.58
C GLU A 166 -25.99 13.93 -13.64
N LEU A 167 -25.60 14.73 -12.65
CA LEU A 167 -24.23 15.25 -12.56
C LEU A 167 -23.21 14.10 -12.53
N LYS A 168 -23.45 13.05 -11.75
CA LYS A 168 -22.58 11.85 -11.75
C LYS A 168 -22.51 11.17 -13.11
N ARG A 169 -23.64 11.06 -13.82
CA ARG A 169 -23.66 10.48 -15.17
C ARG A 169 -22.80 11.31 -16.13
N LEU A 170 -22.91 12.63 -16.08
CA LEU A 170 -22.11 13.54 -16.91
C LEU A 170 -20.61 13.40 -16.61
N TYR A 171 -20.21 13.38 -15.33
CA TYR A 171 -18.81 13.18 -14.93
C TYR A 171 -18.30 11.77 -15.24
N GLY A 172 -19.10 10.73 -14.99
CA GLY A 172 -18.73 9.34 -15.27
C GLY A 172 -18.49 9.07 -16.76
N VAL A 173 -19.18 9.80 -17.65
CA VAL A 173 -18.92 9.77 -19.10
C VAL A 173 -17.60 10.44 -19.46
N GLU A 174 -17.17 11.46 -18.73
CA GLU A 174 -15.82 12.06 -18.90
C GLU A 174 -14.73 11.12 -18.38
N GLU A 175 -14.94 10.46 -17.24
CA GLU A 175 -13.99 9.48 -16.68
C GLU A 175 -13.90 8.18 -17.49
N GLN A 176 -14.97 7.72 -18.13
CA GLN A 176 -14.91 6.56 -19.05
C GLN A 176 -14.04 6.84 -20.28
N LYS A 177 -13.82 8.11 -20.64
CA LYS A 177 -12.82 8.50 -21.66
C LYS A 177 -11.38 8.42 -21.12
N LEU A 178 -11.21 8.23 -19.81
CA LEU A 178 -9.96 8.16 -19.06
C LEU A 178 -9.79 6.78 -18.39
N GLU A 179 -9.83 5.67 -19.14
CA GLU A 179 -9.39 4.28 -18.82
C GLU A 179 -9.59 3.66 -17.39
N SER A 180 -10.30 4.30 -16.45
CA SER A 180 -10.22 3.99 -15.02
C SER A 180 -11.54 4.12 -14.27
N ALA A 181 -12.63 3.62 -14.86
CA ALA A 181 -13.92 3.58 -14.16
C ALA A 181 -13.89 2.57 -12.99
N ARG A 182 -14.15 3.05 -11.77
CA ARG A 182 -14.25 2.22 -10.56
C ARG A 182 -15.70 1.76 -10.36
N GLU A 183 -15.96 0.47 -10.49
CA GLU A 183 -17.29 -0.09 -10.22
C GLU A 183 -17.36 -0.72 -8.83
N TYR A 184 -18.04 -0.04 -7.90
CA TYR A 184 -18.32 -0.60 -6.57
C TYR A 184 -19.63 -1.38 -6.59
N LYS A 185 -19.57 -2.70 -6.85
CA LYS A 185 -20.75 -3.60 -7.03
C LYS A 185 -21.83 -3.55 -5.93
N TYR A 186 -21.53 -3.04 -4.72
CA TYR A 186 -22.46 -3.02 -3.58
C TYR A 186 -22.53 -1.68 -2.84
N TYR A 187 -22.09 -0.58 -3.46
CA TYR A 187 -22.04 0.72 -2.79
C TYR A 187 -23.29 1.56 -3.06
N LYS A 188 -24.04 1.88 -2.00
CA LYS A 188 -25.11 2.88 -2.04
C LYS A 188 -24.79 4.00 -1.06
N ARG A 189 -24.53 5.19 -1.61
CA ARG A 189 -24.18 6.38 -0.83
C ARG A 189 -25.26 6.70 0.20
N LYS A 190 -24.84 6.96 1.43
CA LYS A 190 -25.74 7.36 2.53
C LYS A 190 -26.23 8.80 2.33
N ASN A 191 -25.31 9.71 1.99
CA ASN A 191 -25.61 11.12 1.75
C ASN A 191 -26.01 11.39 0.30
N LYS A 192 -27.33 11.48 0.05
CA LYS A 192 -27.90 11.66 -1.30
C LYS A 192 -28.01 13.11 -1.77
N TRP A 193 -27.80 14.07 -0.87
CA TRP A 193 -28.06 15.49 -1.10
C TRP A 193 -26.80 16.35 -1.16
N MET A 194 -25.61 15.76 -1.03
CA MET A 194 -24.31 16.42 -1.21
C MET A 194 -23.47 15.69 -2.24
N LEU A 195 -22.79 16.44 -3.11
CA LEU A 195 -21.86 15.93 -4.11
C LEU A 195 -20.66 16.88 -4.21
N SER A 196 -19.44 16.35 -4.22
CA SER A 196 -18.26 17.12 -4.61
C SER A 196 -18.16 17.09 -6.14
N LEU A 197 -18.06 18.25 -6.78
CA LEU A 197 -17.89 18.36 -8.23
C LEU A 197 -16.47 18.01 -8.67
N THR A 198 -15.48 18.11 -7.78
CA THR A 198 -14.07 17.77 -8.07
C THR A 198 -13.81 16.28 -7.93
N ASP A 199 -14.52 15.62 -7.01
CA ASP A 199 -14.44 14.18 -6.77
C ASP A 199 -15.85 13.66 -6.44
N PRO A 200 -16.62 13.23 -7.45
CA PRO A 200 -17.98 12.72 -7.28
C PRO A 200 -18.08 11.43 -6.45
N ASP A 201 -16.98 10.69 -6.34
CA ASP A 201 -16.90 9.40 -5.66
C ASP A 201 -16.62 9.54 -4.17
N ALA A 202 -15.94 10.61 -3.75
CA ALA A 202 -15.72 10.93 -2.36
C ALA A 202 -17.02 11.41 -1.66
N PRO A 203 -17.64 10.62 -0.75
CA PRO A 203 -18.77 11.06 0.05
C PRO A 203 -18.33 12.14 1.05
N VAL A 204 -19.21 13.12 1.23
CA VAL A 204 -19.02 14.14 2.27
C VAL A 204 -19.37 13.50 3.61
N VAL A 205 -18.35 13.22 4.41
CA VAL A 205 -18.50 12.58 5.72
C VAL A 205 -17.76 13.36 6.80
N ARG A 206 -18.24 13.19 8.03
CA ARG A 206 -17.63 13.77 9.22
C ARG A 206 -16.57 12.82 9.75
N HIS A 207 -15.43 13.36 10.15
CA HIS A 207 -14.44 12.59 10.89
C HIS A 207 -14.88 12.49 12.37
N SER A 208 -15.04 11.29 12.90
CA SER A 208 -15.47 11.08 14.29
C SER A 208 -14.26 11.07 15.24
N LYS A 209 -14.17 12.11 16.08
CA LYS A 209 -13.38 12.33 17.32
C LYS A 209 -12.04 13.12 17.29
N GLN A 210 -11.90 13.85 18.41
CA GLN A 210 -10.87 14.75 18.97
C GLN A 210 -9.63 15.05 18.10
N GLY A 211 -9.52 16.31 17.63
CA GLY A 211 -8.32 16.84 16.96
C GLY A 211 -8.53 17.31 15.52
N SER A 212 -9.72 17.11 14.95
CA SER A 212 -10.13 17.76 13.70
C SER A 212 -11.34 18.67 13.96
N ASP A 213 -11.48 19.74 13.19
CA ASP A 213 -12.52 20.79 13.33
C ASP A 213 -13.98 20.29 13.26
N GLY A 214 -14.20 18.97 13.16
CA GLY A 214 -15.53 18.36 13.09
C GLY A 214 -16.27 18.65 11.78
N VAL A 215 -15.58 19.26 10.81
CA VAL A 215 -16.13 19.67 9.51
C VAL A 215 -16.29 18.46 8.60
N SER A 216 -17.49 18.32 8.03
CA SER A 216 -17.78 17.33 6.99
C SER A 216 -17.03 17.68 5.72
N ARG A 217 -16.25 16.74 5.17
CA ARG A 217 -15.43 16.92 3.97
C ARG A 217 -15.56 15.69 3.05
N PRO A 218 -15.35 15.80 1.73
CA PRO A 218 -15.19 14.63 0.87
C PRO A 218 -14.00 13.79 1.37
N ARG A 219 -14.24 12.51 1.66
CA ARG A 219 -13.25 11.62 2.26
C ARG A 219 -13.39 10.20 1.73
N TYR A 220 -12.27 9.50 1.76
CA TYR A 220 -12.20 8.05 1.60
C TYR A 220 -11.93 7.39 2.95
N LYS A 221 -12.13 6.08 3.02
CA LYS A 221 -11.73 5.27 4.15
C LYS A 221 -10.84 4.14 3.65
N GLN A 222 -9.64 4.07 4.23
CA GLN A 222 -8.71 2.97 4.03
C GLN A 222 -8.93 1.96 5.16
N HIS A 223 -9.29 0.75 4.78
CA HIS A 223 -9.41 -0.38 5.68
C HIS A 223 -8.17 -1.25 5.53
N ARG A 224 -7.64 -1.75 6.64
CA ARG A 224 -6.44 -2.59 6.66
C ARG A 224 -6.64 -3.79 7.59
N GLY A 225 -6.17 -4.95 7.16
CA GLY A 225 -5.96 -6.11 8.01
C GLY A 225 -4.51 -6.14 8.48
N VAL A 226 -4.28 -6.32 9.78
CA VAL A 226 -2.95 -6.34 10.39
C VAL A 226 -2.81 -7.59 11.25
N ASP A 227 -1.75 -8.36 11.04
CA ASP A 227 -1.38 -9.50 11.88
C ASP A 227 -0.88 -9.03 13.27
N ASP A 228 -1.40 -9.64 14.33
CA ASP A 228 -1.12 -9.25 15.72
C ASP A 228 0.34 -9.48 16.13
N ASP A 229 0.96 -10.57 15.64
CA ASP A 229 2.25 -11.04 16.17
C ASP A 229 3.41 -10.12 15.77
N TYR A 230 3.42 -9.67 14.51
CA TYR A 230 4.51 -8.88 13.94
C TYR A 230 4.07 -7.54 13.33
N GLY A 231 2.76 -7.24 13.32
CA GLY A 231 2.24 -5.99 12.79
C GLY A 231 2.27 -5.88 11.26
N VAL A 232 2.37 -7.01 10.54
CA VAL A 232 2.37 -7.03 9.08
C VAL A 232 0.98 -6.71 8.56
N ILE A 233 0.88 -5.75 7.64
CA ILE A 233 -0.36 -5.46 6.93
C ILE A 233 -0.59 -6.56 5.89
N THR A 234 -1.63 -7.35 6.08
CA THR A 234 -1.93 -8.54 5.27
C THR A 234 -2.94 -8.26 4.16
N ALA A 235 -3.79 -7.25 4.34
CA ALA A 235 -4.70 -6.78 3.31
C ALA A 235 -5.01 -5.29 3.47
N GLN A 236 -5.37 -4.66 2.36
CA GLN A 236 -5.78 -3.26 2.34
C GLN A 236 -6.85 -3.02 1.28
N THR A 237 -7.87 -2.24 1.63
CA THR A 237 -8.91 -1.81 0.69
C THR A 237 -9.24 -0.35 0.91
N THR A 238 -9.35 0.42 -0.18
CA THR A 238 -9.81 1.81 -0.12
C THR A 238 -11.24 1.91 -0.62
N THR A 239 -12.10 2.51 0.20
CA THR A 239 -13.53 2.66 -0.06
C THR A 239 -13.98 4.11 0.10
N PRO A 240 -15.16 4.47 -0.43
CA PRO A 240 -15.84 5.70 -0.07
C PRO A 240 -15.96 5.88 1.45
N GLY A 241 -15.76 7.10 1.96
CA GLY A 241 -15.66 7.38 3.39
C GLY A 241 -16.93 7.11 4.23
N ASP A 242 -18.09 6.86 3.63
CA ASP A 242 -19.34 6.52 4.31
C ASP A 242 -19.58 5.01 4.46
N ILE A 243 -18.66 4.18 3.94
CA ILE A 243 -18.62 2.75 4.20
C ILE A 243 -18.07 2.50 5.61
N GLU A 244 -18.83 1.75 6.40
CA GLU A 244 -18.44 1.35 7.76
C GLU A 244 -17.44 0.19 7.71
N GLU A 245 -16.56 0.11 8.71
CA GLU A 245 -15.56 -0.97 8.81
C GLU A 245 -16.22 -2.34 8.91
N ASN A 246 -17.35 -2.45 9.60
CA ASN A 246 -18.08 -3.72 9.77
C ASN A 246 -18.48 -4.38 8.43
N ILE A 247 -18.71 -3.60 7.38
CA ILE A 247 -19.05 -4.10 6.04
C ILE A 247 -17.80 -4.66 5.35
N GLN A 248 -16.62 -4.11 5.65
CA GLN A 248 -15.35 -4.50 5.05
C GLN A 248 -14.60 -5.57 5.84
N LEU A 249 -15.08 -5.96 7.03
CA LEU A 249 -14.49 -7.05 7.82
C LEU A 249 -14.40 -8.35 7.03
N GLU A 250 -15.51 -8.83 6.46
CA GLU A 250 -15.53 -10.11 5.73
C GLU A 250 -14.66 -10.08 4.46
N PRO A 251 -14.78 -9.07 3.57
CA PRO A 251 -13.89 -8.95 2.41
C PRO A 251 -12.41 -8.96 2.79
N ILE A 252 -12.01 -8.21 3.81
CA ILE A 252 -10.60 -8.12 4.23
C ILE A 252 -10.11 -9.47 4.74
N ILE A 253 -10.90 -10.18 5.56
CA ILE A 253 -10.52 -11.51 6.05
C ILE A 253 -10.38 -12.51 4.88
N VAL A 254 -11.25 -12.43 3.88
CA VAL A 254 -11.15 -13.27 2.67
C VAL A 254 -9.91 -12.92 1.87
N ASP A 255 -9.61 -11.65 1.66
CA ASP A 255 -8.41 -11.19 0.95
C ASP A 255 -7.12 -11.59 1.68
N VAL A 256 -7.13 -11.60 3.02
CA VAL A 256 -6.01 -12.08 3.85
C VAL A 256 -5.82 -13.60 3.75
N THR A 257 -6.86 -14.38 3.44
CA THR A 257 -6.77 -15.84 3.46
C THR A 257 -6.56 -16.43 2.07
N THR A 258 -7.17 -15.84 1.03
CA THR A 258 -7.21 -16.37 -0.34
C THR A 258 -5.82 -16.60 -0.97
N PRO A 259 -4.84 -15.68 -0.87
CA PRO A 259 -3.51 -15.88 -1.45
C PRO A 259 -2.69 -17.01 -0.80
N PHE A 260 -3.14 -17.51 0.35
CA PHE A 260 -2.34 -18.38 1.22
C PHE A 260 -2.97 -19.75 1.47
N VAL A 261 -4.17 -20.01 0.94
CA VAL A 261 -4.90 -21.28 1.10
C VAL A 261 -4.06 -22.50 0.67
N ASN A 262 -3.15 -22.32 -0.28
CA ASN A 262 -2.34 -23.39 -0.87
C ASN A 262 -0.93 -23.54 -0.25
N GLN A 263 -0.61 -22.80 0.81
CA GLN A 263 0.73 -22.82 1.42
C GLN A 263 0.78 -23.77 2.62
N PRO A 264 1.57 -24.86 2.57
CA PRO A 264 1.50 -25.98 3.51
C PRO A 264 1.92 -25.65 4.95
N ASN A 265 2.62 -24.53 5.16
CA ASN A 265 3.14 -24.12 6.46
C ASN A 265 2.28 -23.09 7.19
N ILE A 266 1.18 -22.61 6.58
CA ILE A 266 0.37 -21.58 7.20
C ILE A 266 -0.87 -22.22 7.81
N LYS A 267 -0.98 -22.15 9.15
CA LYS A 267 -2.23 -22.43 9.87
C LYS A 267 -3.28 -21.33 9.62
N LEU A 268 -3.41 -20.81 8.39
CA LEU A 268 -4.46 -19.84 8.04
C LEU A 268 -5.86 -20.46 8.07
N ALA A 269 -5.95 -21.77 8.29
CA ALA A 269 -7.17 -22.48 8.63
C ALA A 269 -7.34 -22.61 10.16
N ARG A 270 -7.60 -21.51 10.89
CA ARG A 270 -8.40 -21.47 12.15
C ARG A 270 -8.32 -20.11 12.88
N VAL A 271 -9.06 -19.10 12.40
CA VAL A 271 -9.36 -17.89 13.21
C VAL A 271 -10.78 -17.43 12.93
N PHE A 272 -11.75 -18.02 13.62
CA PHE A 272 -12.39 -17.48 14.81
C PHE A 272 -12.94 -16.05 14.69
N VAL A 273 -14.21 -16.04 14.29
CA VAL A 273 -15.26 -15.07 14.64
C VAL A 273 -15.44 -15.02 16.16
N LEU A 274 -14.48 -14.47 16.90
CA LEU A 274 -14.62 -14.21 18.34
C LEU A 274 -13.86 -12.94 18.70
N ASN A 275 -14.38 -11.78 18.27
CA ASN A 275 -14.40 -10.51 19.01
C ASN A 275 -14.78 -9.28 18.17
N ALA A 276 -15.41 -9.44 17.01
CA ALA A 276 -16.34 -8.42 16.57
C ALA A 276 -17.55 -8.46 17.52
N HIS A 277 -17.88 -7.34 18.16
CA HIS A 277 -19.19 -7.10 18.75
C HIS A 277 -20.27 -7.14 17.65
N LEU A 278 -20.49 -8.30 17.05
CA LEU A 278 -21.62 -8.60 16.18
C LEU A 278 -22.81 -8.81 17.10
N SER A 279 -23.74 -7.84 17.07
CA SER A 279 -24.91 -7.76 17.94
C SER A 279 -25.96 -8.86 17.70
N SER A 280 -25.74 -9.77 16.74
CA SER A 280 -26.70 -10.82 16.38
C SER A 280 -26.02 -12.17 16.12
N SER A 281 -26.53 -13.20 16.79
CA SER A 281 -26.15 -14.62 16.59
C SER A 281 -26.37 -15.11 15.16
N ALA A 282 -27.27 -14.48 14.40
CA ALA A 282 -27.55 -14.82 13.01
C ALA A 282 -26.40 -14.43 12.06
N GLN A 283 -25.69 -13.33 12.34
CA GLN A 283 -24.54 -12.90 11.53
C GLN A 283 -23.35 -13.87 11.70
N LYS A 284 -23.16 -14.39 12.92
CA LYS A 284 -22.12 -15.39 13.22
C LYS A 284 -22.34 -16.70 12.47
N GLN A 285 -23.59 -17.17 12.38
CA GLN A 285 -23.93 -18.41 11.66
C GLN A 285 -23.80 -18.25 10.14
N LYS A 286 -24.13 -17.08 9.61
CA LYS A 286 -24.03 -16.81 8.17
C LYS A 286 -22.58 -16.74 7.69
N LEU A 287 -21.70 -16.12 8.48
CA LEU A 287 -20.26 -16.05 8.21
C LEU A 287 -19.59 -17.43 8.27
N ALA A 288 -19.96 -18.27 9.24
CA ALA A 288 -19.44 -19.65 9.32
C ALA A 288 -19.85 -20.50 8.11
N ALA A 289 -21.07 -20.33 7.61
CA ALA A 289 -21.55 -21.05 6.42
C ALA A 289 -20.86 -20.57 5.13
N GLN A 290 -20.64 -19.26 4.97
CA GLN A 290 -19.96 -18.72 3.79
C GLN A 290 -18.48 -19.13 3.73
N LEU A 291 -17.78 -19.10 4.87
CA LEU A 291 -16.39 -19.56 4.94
C LEU A 291 -16.27 -21.06 4.62
N HIS A 292 -17.23 -21.87 5.07
CA HIS A 292 -17.25 -23.30 4.77
C HIS A 292 -17.44 -23.57 3.27
N ASP A 293 -18.36 -22.87 2.62
CA ASP A 293 -18.61 -22.99 1.18
C ASP A 293 -17.43 -22.50 0.32
N THR A 294 -16.75 -21.43 0.73
CA THR A 294 -15.57 -20.91 0.02
C THR A 294 -14.36 -21.84 0.16
N MET A 295 -14.19 -22.48 1.33
CA MET A 295 -13.13 -23.47 1.53
C MET A 295 -13.37 -24.77 0.74
N ILE A 296 -14.61 -25.24 0.63
CA ILE A 296 -14.95 -26.44 -0.16
C ILE A 296 -14.77 -26.20 -1.67
N LYS A 297 -15.08 -25.01 -2.18
CA LYS A 297 -14.97 -24.72 -3.62
C LYS A 297 -13.54 -24.52 -4.13
N ASN A 298 -12.60 -24.26 -3.23
CA ASN A 298 -11.18 -24.03 -3.54
C ASN A 298 -10.27 -25.22 -3.16
N SER A 299 -10.86 -26.36 -2.77
CA SER A 299 -10.17 -27.66 -2.58
C SER A 299 -10.38 -28.56 -3.78
#